data_AF-A0A544YD25-F1
#
_entry.id   AF-A0A544YD25-F1
#
_cell.length_a   1.000
_cell.length_b   1.000
_cell.length_c   1.000
_cell.angle_alpha   90.00
_cell.angle_beta   90.00
_cell.angle_gamma   90.00
#
_symmetry.space_group_name_H-M   'P 1'
#
loop_
_entity.id
_entity.type
_entity.pdbx_description
1 polymer ?
#
loop_
_entity_poly.entity_id
_entity_poly.type
_entity_poly.pdbx_seq_one_letter_code
_entity_poly.pdbx_strand_id
1 'polypeptide(L)' 'MPVPPSKRLLKAREVAHLFDVEVSTVVEWARTGKIPALKTPGGREYRFRPSDVETLMSATATSQTA' A
#
# COMPACT_ATOMS: atom_id res chain seq x y z
N MET A 1 -20.35 -15.69 1.89
CA MET A 1 -19.38 -15.26 2.93
C MET A 1 -18.12 -14.78 2.22
N PRO A 2 -17.69 -13.51 2.37
CA PRO A 2 -16.42 -13.07 1.79
C PRO A 2 -15.26 -13.60 2.65
N VAL A 3 -14.27 -14.19 1.98
CA VAL A 3 -13.06 -14.75 2.60
C VAL A 3 -12.25 -13.64 3.28
N PRO A 4 -11.69 -13.87 4.48
CA PRO A 4 -10.70 -12.94 5.04
C PRO A 4 -9.41 -13.06 4.22
N PRO A 5 -8.89 -12.00 3.57
CA PRO A 5 -7.64 -12.07 2.84
C PRO A 5 -6.45 -11.94 3.80
N SER A 6 -6.39 -12.81 4.81
CA SER A 6 -5.23 -12.89 5.69
C SER A 6 -4.10 -13.59 4.92
N LYS A 7 -3.06 -12.83 4.53
CA LYS A 7 -1.80 -13.26 3.85
C LYS A 7 -1.70 -13.09 2.33
N ARG A 8 -2.49 -12.23 1.67
CA ARG A 8 -2.16 -11.78 0.30
C ARG A 8 -1.48 -10.42 0.35
N LEU A 9 -0.31 -10.32 -0.30
CA LEU A 9 0.37 -9.05 -0.50
C LEU A 9 -0.50 -8.16 -1.40
N LEU A 10 -0.75 -6.93 -0.97
CA LEU A 10 -1.53 -5.95 -1.70
C LEU A 10 -0.73 -5.43 -2.89
N LYS A 11 -1.39 -5.18 -4.01
CA LYS A 11 -0.75 -4.51 -5.16
C LYS A 11 -0.79 -2.99 -4.97
N ALA A 12 0.09 -2.26 -5.67
CA ALA A 12 0.09 -0.78 -5.65
C ALA A 12 -1.30 -0.18 -5.93
N ARG A 13 -2.03 -0.76 -6.89
CA ARG A 13 -3.41 -0.35 -7.20
C ARG A 13 -4.40 -0.57 -6.04
N GLU A 14 -4.25 -1.65 -5.27
CA GLU A 14 -5.15 -1.92 -4.15
C GLU A 14 -4.84 -0.96 -3.00
N VAL A 15 -3.57 -0.71 -2.73
CA VAL A 15 -3.15 0.30 -1.75
C VAL A 15 -3.67 1.68 -2.17
N ALA A 16 -3.59 2.03 -3.45
CA ALA A 16 -4.10 3.30 -3.97
C ALA A 16 -5.61 3.47 -3.70
N HIS A 17 -6.41 2.43 -3.97
CA HIS A 17 -7.85 2.43 -3.66
C HIS A 17 -8.16 2.49 -2.16
N LEU A 18 -7.32 1.89 -1.30
CA LEU A 18 -7.53 1.92 0.15
C LEU A 18 -7.25 3.30 0.75
N PHE A 19 -6.26 4.01 0.20
CA PHE A 19 -5.86 5.34 0.64
C PHE A 19 -6.58 6.48 -0.10
N ASP A 20 -7.42 6.16 -1.08
CA ASP A 20 -8.02 7.12 -2.02
C ASP A 20 -6.97 8.05 -2.68
N VAL A 21 -5.84 7.47 -3.08
CA VAL A 21 -4.73 8.19 -3.74
C VAL A 21 -4.45 7.60 -5.12
N GLU A 22 -3.66 8.31 -5.91
CA GLU A 22 -3.22 7.83 -7.22
C GLU A 22 -2.20 6.68 -7.10
N VAL A 23 -2.22 5.74 -8.05
CA VAL A 23 -1.25 4.64 -8.10
C VAL A 23 0.20 5.15 -8.20
N SER A 24 0.44 6.25 -8.91
CA SER A 24 1.79 6.83 -9.02
C SER A 24 2.30 7.34 -7.67
N THR A 25 1.42 7.86 -6.80
CA THR A 25 1.76 8.24 -5.42
C THR A 25 2.21 7.04 -4.61
N VAL A 26 1.52 5.89 -4.74
CA VAL A 26 1.92 4.65 -4.07
C VAL A 26 3.26 4.10 -4.60
N VAL A 27 3.47 4.20 -5.92
CA VAL A 27 4.75 3.83 -6.54
C VAL A 27 5.86 4.77 -6.06
N GLU A 28 5.58 6.05 -5.86
CA GLU A 28 6.52 7.00 -5.29
C GLU A 28 6.82 6.69 -3.82
N TRP A 29 5.83 6.31 -3.00
CA TRP A 29 6.07 5.85 -1.62
C TRP A 29 6.94 4.60 -1.58
N ALA A 30 6.74 3.67 -2.52
CA ALA A 30 7.59 2.50 -2.69
C ALA A 30 9.02 2.86 -3.13
N ARG A 31 9.18 3.88 -3.99
CA ARG A 31 10.50 4.35 -4.49
C ARG A 31 11.26 5.14 -3.44
N THR A 32 10.58 5.99 -2.69
CA THR A 32 11.14 6.82 -1.62
C THR A 32 11.39 6.04 -0.33
N GLY A 33 10.83 4.83 -0.21
CA GLY A 33 10.97 3.99 0.99
C GLY A 33 10.03 4.37 2.13
N LYS A 34 8.99 5.19 1.86
CA LYS A 34 7.94 5.50 2.84
C LYS A 34 7.16 4.26 3.30
N ILE A 35 7.00 3.28 2.40
CA ILE A 35 6.35 2.01 2.72
C ILE A 35 7.20 0.84 2.20
N PRO A 36 7.37 -0.24 2.97
CA PRO A 36 8.06 -1.45 2.53
C PRO A 36 7.35 -2.07 1.33
N ALA A 37 7.98 -1.99 0.15
CA ALA A 37 7.45 -2.53 -1.09
C ALA A 37 8.34 -3.67 -1.60
N LEU A 38 7.74 -4.84 -1.79
CA LEU A 38 8.37 -6.01 -2.40
C LEU A 38 8.24 -5.88 -3.92
N LYS A 39 9.36 -5.73 -4.63
CA LYS A 39 9.38 -5.81 -6.10
C LYS A 39 9.16 -7.25 -6.53
N THR A 40 8.14 -7.46 -7.36
CA THR A 40 7.86 -8.77 -7.95
C THR A 40 8.86 -9.03 -9.09
N PRO A 41 9.39 -10.26 -9.26
CA PRO A 41 10.28 -10.59 -10.39
C PRO A 41 9.55 -10.35 -11.72
N GLY A 42 9.93 -9.28 -12.42
CA GLY A 42 9.21 -8.74 -13.57
C GLY A 42 9.13 -7.21 -13.58
N GLY A 43 9.34 -6.55 -12.44
CA GLY A 43 9.59 -5.10 -12.33
C GLY A 43 8.38 -4.18 -12.48
N ARG A 44 7.24 -4.71 -12.95
CA ARG A 44 6.00 -3.94 -13.18
C ARG A 44 5.08 -3.88 -11.95
N GLU A 45 5.20 -4.83 -11.04
CA GLU A 45 4.31 -4.97 -9.89
C GLU A 45 5.06 -4.81 -8.56
N TYR A 46 4.55 -3.92 -7.70
CA TYR A 46 4.95 -3.77 -6.31
C TYR A 46 3.92 -4.45 -5.41
N ARG A 47 4.42 -5.16 -4.41
CA ARG A 47 3.64 -5.90 -3.42
C ARG A 47 3.88 -5.32 -2.03
N PHE A 48 2.82 -4.94 -1.35
CA PHE A 48 2.83 -4.32 -0.04
C PHE A 48 2.25 -5.29 0.97
N ARG A 49 2.78 -5.29 2.20
CA ARG A 49 2.14 -6.08 3.26
C ARG A 49 0.96 -5.29 3.81
N PRO A 50 -0.17 -5.95 4.09
CA PRO A 50 -1.32 -5.29 4.71
C PRO A 50 -0.93 -4.61 6.03
N SER A 51 -0.11 -5.26 6.87
CA SER A 51 0.31 -4.69 8.16
C SER A 51 1.09 -3.37 8.03
N ASP A 52 1.95 -3.24 7.01
CA ASP A 52 2.70 -2.01 6.76
C ASP A 52 1.77 -0.90 6.23
N VAL A 53 0.80 -1.27 5.38
CA VAL A 53 -0.25 -0.39 4.85
C VAL A 53 -1.15 0.11 5.98
N GLU A 54 -1.62 -0.76 6.86
CA GLU A 54 -2.47 -0.43 8.01
C GLU A 54 -1.76 0.49 9.01
N THR A 55 -0.46 0.24 9.24
CA THR A 55 0.39 1.11 10.08
C THR A 55 0.52 2.50 9.47
N LEU A 56 0.78 2.56 8.17
CA LEU A 56 0.86 3.84 7.45
C LEU A 56 -0.49 4.55 7.43
N MET A 57 -1.61 3.85 7.20
CA MET A 57 -2.96 4.43 7.26
C MET A 57 -3.23 5.05 8.62
N SER A 58 -2.87 4.36 9.71
CA SER A 58 -3.03 4.90 11.06
C SER A 58 -2.15 6.13 11.32
N ALA A 59 -0.93 6.13 10.77
CA ALA A 59 -0.02 7.27 10.87
C ALA A 59 -0.48 8.48 10.03
N THR A 60 -1.01 8.27 8.82
CA THR A 60 -1.49 9.34 7.92
C THR A 60 -2.89 9.83 8.26
N ALA A 61 -3.78 8.97 8.76
CA ALA A 61 -5.12 9.36 9.23
C ALA A 61 -5.03 10.39 10.37
N THR A 62 -3.96 10.34 11.16
CA THR A 62 -3.68 11.32 12.21
C THR A 62 -3.31 12.71 11.66
N SER A 63 -2.98 12.83 10.36
CA SER A 63 -2.51 14.08 9.74
C SER A 63 -3.38 14.61 8.60
N GLN A 64 -4.53 13.99 8.29
CA GLN A 64 -5.44 14.45 7.23
C GLN A 64 -6.71 15.13 7.75
N THR A 65 -6.69 15.59 9.01
CA THR A 65 -7.76 16.46 9.55
C THR A 65 -7.16 17.84 9.84
N ALA A 66 -7.17 18.71 8.83
CA ALA A 66 -7.09 20.17 8.96
C ALA A 66 -7.57 20.81 7.64
#